data_AF-A0A2R9SRX0-F1
#
_entry.id   AF-A0A2R9SRX0-F1
#
_cell.length_a   1.000
_cell.length_b   1.000
_cell.length_c   1.000
_cell.angle_alpha   90.00
_cell.angle_beta   90.00
_cell.angle_gamma   90.00
#
_symmetry.space_group_name_H-M   'P 1'
#
loop_
_entity.id
_entity.type
_entity.pdbx_description
1 polymer ?
#
loop_
_entity_poly.entity_id
_entity_poly.type
_entity_poly.pdbx_seq_one_letter_code
_entity_poly.pdbx_strand_id
1 'polypeptide(L)' 'MLEPEVLAGQEMRLDILPVGSLPVKHQTAFNAIPQIDKCTENGYPLEEMKMVHETRKIKGDESIEVTAICVRIPVVKAL' A
#
# COMPACT_ATOMS: atom_id res chain seq x y z
N MET A 1 2.29 12.04 0.07
CA MET A 1 2.24 13.01 1.19
C MET A 1 2.76 12.26 2.40
N LEU A 2 4.05 12.44 2.71
CA LEU A 2 4.66 11.82 3.90
C LEU A 2 4.32 12.71 5.10
N GLU A 3 3.99 12.10 6.23
CA GLU A 3 3.79 12.82 7.49
C GLU A 3 5.08 13.61 7.81
N PRO A 4 4.98 14.86 8.29
CA PRO A 4 6.14 15.72 8.60
C PRO A 4 7.15 15.06 9.56
N GLU A 5 6.72 14.06 10.33
CA GLU A 5 7.52 13.27 11.27
C GLU A 5 8.50 12.31 10.58
N VAL A 6 8.15 11.77 9.41
CA VAL A 6 9.04 10.91 8.60
C VAL A 6 10.15 11.74 7.95
N LEU A 7 9.84 12.98 7.57
CA LEU A 7 10.82 13.95 7.07
C LEU A 7 11.79 14.42 8.17
N ALA A 8 11.39 14.33 9.44
CA ALA A 8 12.21 14.67 10.61
C ALA A 8 13.14 13.53 11.07
N GLY A 9 13.19 12.40 10.34
CA GLY A 9 14.10 11.29 10.63
C GLY A 9 13.68 10.41 11.80
N GLN A 10 12.41 10.45 12.22
CA GLN A 10 11.88 9.47 13.18
C GLN A 10 11.64 8.12 12.49
N GLU A 11 11.93 7.03 13.19
CA GLU A 11 11.62 5.67 12.71
C GLU A 11 10.12 5.55 12.44
N MET A 12 9.79 5.23 11.19
CA MET A 12 8.41 5.06 10.75
C MET A 12 7.79 3.90 11.53
N ARG A 13 6.95 4.23 12.51
CA ARG A 13 6.09 3.25 13.16
C ARG A 13 5.04 2.83 12.15
N LEU A 14 5.20 1.63 11.60
CA LEU A 14 4.19 1.00 10.74
C LEU A 14 3.01 0.57 11.63
N ASP A 15 2.25 1.54 12.14
CA ASP A 15 0.96 1.26 12.74
C ASP A 15 0.04 0.79 11.61
N ILE A 16 -0.18 -0.53 11.56
CA ILE A 16 -0.83 -1.19 10.44
C ILE A 16 -2.25 -0.62 10.27
N LEU A 17 -2.51 0.02 9.14
CA LEU A 17 -3.81 0.58 8.80
C LEU A 17 -4.84 -0.56 8.62
N PRO A 18 -6.13 -0.28 8.87
CA PRO A 18 -7.20 -1.27 8.88
C PRO A 18 -7.30 -2.08 7.58
N VAL A 19 -6.91 -3.35 7.63
CA VAL A 19 -7.37 -4.36 6.67
C VAL A 19 -8.52 -5.15 7.27
N GLY A 20 -9.34 -5.80 6.42
CA GLY A 20 -10.51 -6.54 6.90
C GLY A 20 -10.19 -7.62 7.94
N SER A 21 -8.94 -8.10 7.96
CA SER A 21 -8.39 -9.07 8.91
C SER A 21 -7.78 -8.48 10.18
N LEU A 22 -7.74 -7.15 10.33
CA LEU A 22 -7.18 -6.47 11.50
C LEU A 22 -8.25 -6.00 12.49
N PRO A 23 -7.89 -5.83 13.77
CA PRO A 23 -8.83 -5.50 14.85
C PRO A 23 -9.42 -4.09 14.72
N VAL A 24 -8.66 -3.15 14.13
CA VAL A 24 -9.13 -1.78 13.90
C VAL A 24 -9.73 -1.71 12.51
N LYS A 25 -10.95 -1.17 12.39
CA LYS A 25 -11.64 -0.92 11.12
C LYS A 25 -11.95 0.56 11.01
N HIS A 26 -11.52 1.20 9.93
CA HIS A 26 -11.90 2.58 9.64
C HIS A 26 -13.04 2.61 8.62
N GLN A 27 -13.84 3.66 8.67
CA GLN A 27 -14.92 3.87 7.72
C GLN A 27 -14.37 4.06 6.30
N THR A 28 -14.92 3.30 5.35
CA THR A 28 -14.54 3.39 3.93
C THR A 28 -15.34 4.45 3.18
N ALA A 29 -16.60 4.69 3.55
CA ALA A 29 -17.44 5.69 2.90
C ALA A 29 -16.90 7.10 3.15
N PHE A 30 -16.82 7.91 2.08
CA PHE A 30 -16.25 9.27 2.11
C PHE A 30 -14.80 9.35 2.62
N ASN A 31 -14.03 8.25 2.50
CA ASN A 31 -12.65 8.16 2.96
C ASN A 31 -11.75 7.56 1.87
N ALA A 32 -10.44 7.70 2.01
CA ALA A 32 -9.42 7.06 1.19
C ALA A 32 -8.43 6.32 2.10
N ILE A 33 -8.19 5.03 1.84
CA ILE A 33 -7.32 4.21 2.69
C ILE A 33 -6.04 3.88 1.88
N PRO A 34 -4.88 4.49 2.21
CA PRO A 34 -3.63 4.30 1.48
C PRO A 34 -2.87 3.05 1.93
N GLN A 35 -3.59 1.96 2.21
CA GLN A 35 -3.01 0.66 2.51
C GLN A 35 -3.97 -0.43 2.06
N ILE A 36 -3.44 -1.37 1.27
CA ILE A 36 -4.16 -2.55 0.83
C ILE A 36 -3.32 -3.77 1.19
N ASP A 37 -3.94 -4.69 1.93
CA ASP A 37 -3.30 -5.91 2.43
C ASP A 37 -2.25 -5.65 3.54
N LYS A 38 -1.53 -6.70 3.96
CA LYS A 38 -0.52 -6.67 5.02
C LYS A 38 0.73 -5.94 4.55
N CYS A 39 1.44 -5.27 5.47
CA CYS A 39 2.79 -4.77 5.20
C CYS A 39 3.78 -5.93 5.14
N THR A 40 4.71 -5.87 4.19
CA THR A 40 5.86 -6.78 4.08
C THR A 40 7.02 -6.28 4.95
N GLU A 41 8.04 -7.13 5.13
CA GLU A 41 9.20 -6.83 5.99
C GLU A 41 10.01 -5.60 5.55
N ASN A 42 9.91 -5.22 4.26
CA ASN A 42 10.52 -4.02 3.71
C ASN A 42 9.71 -2.73 3.98
N GLY A 43 8.59 -2.82 4.71
CA GLY A 43 7.74 -1.68 5.07
C GLY A 43 6.72 -1.26 4.01
N TYR A 44 6.64 -1.94 2.86
CA TYR A 44 5.63 -1.65 1.83
C TYR A 44 4.39 -2.55 2.00
N PRO A 45 3.18 -2.09 1.61
CA PRO A 45 2.02 -2.95 1.47
C PRO A 45 2.25 -4.06 0.44
N LEU A 46 1.73 -5.25 0.71
CA LEU A 46 1.89 -6.40 -0.17
C LEU A 46 1.33 -6.15 -1.58
N GLU A 47 0.21 -5.42 -1.70
CA GLU A 47 -0.39 -5.10 -2.99
C GLU A 47 0.54 -4.25 -3.88
N GLU A 48 1.30 -3.32 -3.29
CA GLU A 48 2.28 -2.51 -4.01
C GLU A 48 3.45 -3.37 -4.51
N MET A 49 3.94 -4.28 -3.66
CA MET A 49 5.00 -5.21 -4.03
C MET A 49 4.56 -6.21 -5.11
N LYS A 50 3.29 -6.63 -5.12
CA LYS A 50 2.74 -7.46 -6.22
C LYS A 50 2.85 -6.74 -7.55
N MET A 51 2.52 -5.45 -7.63
CA MET A 51 2.63 -4.69 -8.88
C MET A 51 4.07 -4.70 -9.43
N VAL A 52 5.08 -4.59 -8.56
CA VAL A 52 6.49 -4.67 -8.97
C VAL A 52 6.85 -6.08 -9.45
N HIS A 53 6.56 -7.11 -8.64
CA HIS A 53 6.96 -8.48 -8.94
C HIS A 53 6.21 -9.06 -10.15
N GLU A 54 4.91 -8.82 -10.26
CA GLU A 54 4.09 -9.30 -11.38
C GLU A 54 4.49 -8.61 -12.68
N THR A 55 4.80 -7.31 -12.67
CA THR A 55 5.28 -6.60 -13.87
C THR A 55 6.57 -7.22 -14.39
N ARG A 56 7.57 -7.43 -13.51
CA ARG A 56 8.84 -8.07 -13.88
C ARG A 56 8.62 -9.49 -14.40
N LYS A 57 7.77 -10.26 -13.73
CA LYS A 57 7.46 -11.64 -14.11
C LYS A 57 6.73 -11.74 -15.45
N ILE A 58 5.75 -10.87 -15.71
CA ILE A 58 4.96 -10.85 -16.94
C ILE A 58 5.82 -10.40 -18.12
N LYS A 59 6.73 -9.44 -17.92
CA LYS A 59 7.61 -8.94 -18.97
C LYS A 59 8.89 -9.76 -19.14
N GLY A 60 9.22 -10.62 -18.20
CA GLY A 60 10.45 -11.41 -18.21
C GLY A 60 11.71 -10.56 -18.08
N ASP A 61 11.61 -9.38 -17.45
CA ASP A 61 12.69 -8.40 -17.34
C ASP A 61 12.77 -7.88 -15.90
N GLU A 62 13.86 -8.24 -15.21
CA GLU A 62 14.13 -7.84 -13.83
C GLU A 62 14.68 -6.41 -13.70
N SER A 63 15.15 -5.82 -14.81
CA SER A 63 15.67 -4.44 -14.82
C SER A 63 14.58 -3.38 -14.77
N ILE A 64 13.31 -3.78 -14.90
CA ILE A 64 12.18 -2.87 -14.82
C ILE A 64 12.04 -2.34 -13.38
N GLU A 65 12.22 -1.03 -13.24
CA GLU A 65 12.01 -0.29 -12.00
C GLU A 65 10.66 0.42 -12.05
N VAL A 66 9.69 -0.16 -11.35
CA VAL A 66 8.35 0.43 -11.18
C VAL A 66 8.05 0.52 -9.69
N THR A 67 7.35 1.59 -9.31
CA THR A 67 6.77 1.75 -7.98
C THR A 67 5.30 2.12 -8.15
N ALA A 68 4.45 1.61 -7.26
CA ALA A 68 3.01 1.82 -7.29
C ALA A 68 2.53 2.09 -5.87
N ILE A 69 1.61 3.04 -5.73
CA ILE A 69 0.91 3.31 -4.47
C ILE A 69 -0.52 2.82 -4.61
N CYS A 70 -0.95 1.96 -3.69
CA CYS A 70 -2.26 1.32 -3.76
C CYS A 70 -3.23 1.94 -2.73
N VAL A 71 -4.23 2.68 -3.22
CA VAL A 71 -5.24 3.36 -2.39
C VAL A 71 -6.62 2.77 -2.61
N ARG A 72 -7.30 2.41 -1.53
CA ARG A 72 -8.69 1.93 -1.58
C ARG A 72 -9.66 3.12 -1.51
N ILE A 73 -10.45 3.26 -2.56
CA ILE A 73 -11.51 4.26 -2.70
C ILE A 73 -12.88 3.54 -2.71
N PRO A 74 -13.93 4.09 -2.08
CA PRO A 74 -15.28 3.51 -2.06
C PRO A 74 -15.96 3.59 -3.44
N VAL A 75 -15.56 2.70 -4.36
CA VAL A 75 -16.20 2.50 -5.67
C VAL A 75 -16.69 1.05 -5.75
N VAL A 76 -17.94 0.84 -6.20
CA VAL A 76 -18.53 -0.51 -6.30
C VAL A 76 -17.86 -1.33 -7.40
N LYS A 77 -17.65 -0.71 -8.57
CA LYS A 77 -16.92 -1.27 -9.71
C LYS A 77 -16.51 -0.12 -10.62
N ALA A 78 -15.24 -0.08 -11.04
CA ALA A 78 -14.81 0.74 -12.15
C ALA A 78 -15.07 -0.05 -13.46
N LEU A 79 -15.73 0.58 -14.43
CA LEU A 79 -16.01 0.02 -15.76
C LEU A 79 -14.90 0.41 -16.73
#